data_AF-A0AAU5B6U7-F1
#
_entry.id   AF-A0AAU5B6U7-F1
#
_cell.length_a   1.000
_cell.length_b   1.000
_cell.length_c   1.000
_cell.angle_alpha   90.00
_cell.angle_beta   90.00
_cell.angle_gamma   90.00
#
_symmetry.space_group_name_H-M   'P 1'
#
loop_
_entity.id
_entity.type
_entity.pdbx_description
1 polymer ?
#
loop_
_entity_poly.entity_id
_entity_poly.type
_entity_poly.pdbx_seq_one_letter_code
_entity_poly.pdbx_strand_id
1 'polypeptide(L)'
;MSTPTRRAPGHPLTRLRDGLWDAVLEGDEHTATGLVLDALHDGVHAESVLLDVVVPVQGRIGMEWAANRITVAQEHAATAINDRVVGAVSRSGAARAVRASGASGRVTVACVDGEWHALPARILAEVLTLRGLRVDYLGAQVPTAHLIAHLHRTGATAVALSASLATRLPAAHTAITACQATGTPVLAGGAAFGADGRYARLLGADAWAPDARSAAALLAAGSTSRTPRAHQPIDDLPHLGDQEYTLVVRSKAQLVKAVLVGLDERFPGARDYTESQRDRTAEDVAHIVDFLAVALYTDDPELFTGFLEWTGGILSARGVPALSLVPALEVLGEELRDFPRATHHLRVAAARSGAPLRPHTPSGKHA
;
A
#
# COMPACT_ATOMS: atom_id res chain seq x y z
N MET A 1 -0.73 -21.41 -47.50
CA MET A 1 0.49 -20.96 -46.77
C MET A 1 0.21 -19.54 -46.29
N SER A 2 -0.30 -19.41 -45.06
CA SER A 2 -0.55 -18.10 -44.44
C SER A 2 0.71 -17.67 -43.72
N THR A 3 1.35 -16.62 -44.23
CA THR A 3 2.53 -15.99 -43.65
C THR A 3 2.17 -15.44 -42.26
N PRO A 4 2.90 -15.77 -41.18
CA PRO A 4 2.62 -15.18 -39.88
C PRO A 4 3.03 -13.72 -39.89
N THR A 5 2.09 -12.85 -39.55
CA THR A 5 2.27 -11.41 -39.41
C THR A 5 3.33 -11.13 -38.35
N ARG A 6 4.53 -10.73 -38.77
CA ARG A 6 5.63 -10.35 -37.87
C ARG A 6 5.20 -9.09 -37.10
N ARG A 7 4.84 -9.25 -35.82
CA ARG A 7 4.61 -8.13 -34.89
C ARG A 7 5.82 -7.18 -34.97
N ALA A 8 5.58 -5.88 -35.13
CA ALA A 8 6.63 -4.88 -35.09
C ALA A 8 7.43 -5.02 -33.78
N PRO A 9 8.77 -4.86 -33.79
CA PRO A 9 9.57 -4.98 -32.58
C PRO A 9 9.11 -3.91 -31.58
N GLY A 10 8.44 -4.34 -30.50
CA GLY A 10 8.00 -3.45 -29.43
C GLY A 10 9.15 -2.68 -28.80
N HIS A 11 8.85 -1.54 -28.15
CA HIS A 11 9.83 -0.72 -27.45
C HIS A 11 10.68 -1.58 -26.48
N PRO A 12 12.01 -1.37 -26.35
CA PRO A 12 12.89 -2.24 -25.55
C PRO A 12 12.38 -2.54 -24.14
N LEU A 13 11.87 -1.51 -23.43
CA LEU A 13 11.28 -1.66 -22.09
C LEU A 13 10.02 -2.54 -22.07
N THR A 14 9.22 -2.51 -23.14
CA THR A 14 8.03 -3.37 -23.24
C THR A 14 8.43 -4.84 -23.33
N ARG A 15 9.43 -5.17 -24.16
CA ARG A 15 9.94 -6.55 -24.25
C ARG A 15 10.54 -7.02 -22.93
N LEU A 16 11.30 -6.15 -22.26
CA LEU A 16 11.89 -6.47 -20.96
C LEU A 16 10.80 -6.69 -19.89
N ARG A 17 9.74 -5.88 -19.89
CA ARG A 17 8.59 -6.05 -19.00
C ARG A 17 7.86 -7.36 -19.24
N ASP A 18 7.61 -7.70 -20.50
CA ASP A 18 6.92 -8.95 -20.86
C ASP A 18 7.79 -10.17 -20.49
N GLY A 19 9.09 -10.12 -20.77
CA GLY A 19 10.02 -11.20 -20.39
C GLY A 19 10.20 -11.34 -18.87
N LEU A 20 10.30 -10.21 -18.13
CA LEU A 20 10.35 -10.26 -16.68
C LEU A 20 9.05 -10.83 -16.10
N TRP A 21 7.90 -10.45 -16.66
CA TRP A 21 6.59 -11.01 -16.26
C TRP A 21 6.52 -12.52 -16.44
N ASP A 22 6.95 -13.04 -17.60
CA ASP A 22 6.94 -14.48 -17.86
C ASP A 22 7.88 -15.21 -16.89
N ALA A 23 9.11 -14.70 -16.70
CA ALA A 23 10.09 -15.32 -15.81
C ALA A 23 9.65 -15.36 -14.34
N VAL A 24 9.07 -14.28 -13.81
CA VAL A 24 8.61 -14.25 -12.41
C VAL A 24 7.40 -15.16 -12.18
N LEU A 25 6.52 -15.31 -13.18
CA LEU A 25 5.40 -16.23 -13.10
C LEU A 25 5.81 -17.70 -13.16
N GLU A 26 6.86 -18.01 -13.93
CA GLU A 26 7.43 -19.35 -14.00
C GLU A 26 8.34 -19.67 -12.80
N GLY A 27 8.62 -18.70 -11.94
CA GLY A 27 9.51 -18.86 -10.80
C GLY A 27 11.00 -18.89 -11.19
N ASP A 28 11.33 -18.46 -12.40
CA ASP A 28 12.69 -18.49 -12.93
C ASP A 28 13.47 -17.23 -12.54
N GLU A 29 14.04 -17.25 -11.33
CA GLU A 29 14.89 -16.18 -10.80
C GLU A 29 16.13 -15.92 -11.67
N HIS A 30 16.70 -16.97 -12.27
CA HIS A 30 17.92 -16.85 -13.06
C HIS A 30 17.64 -16.04 -14.33
N THR A 31 16.60 -16.41 -15.06
CA THR A 31 16.16 -15.68 -16.26
C THR A 31 15.72 -14.26 -15.90
N ALA A 32 14.92 -14.08 -14.84
CA ALA A 32 14.47 -12.76 -14.41
C ALA A 32 15.64 -11.81 -14.11
N THR A 33 16.67 -12.31 -13.42
CA THR A 33 17.86 -11.52 -13.09
C THR A 33 18.73 -11.28 -14.32
N GLY A 34 18.93 -12.30 -15.16
CA GLY A 34 19.72 -12.21 -16.40
C GLY A 34 19.16 -11.15 -17.35
N LEU A 35 17.85 -11.20 -17.64
CA LEU A 35 17.18 -10.23 -18.52
C LEU A 35 17.42 -8.78 -18.09
N VAL A 36 17.36 -8.51 -16.78
CA VAL A 36 17.56 -7.18 -16.24
C VAL A 36 19.03 -6.76 -16.30
N LEU A 37 19.96 -7.65 -15.97
CA LEU A 37 21.40 -7.34 -16.05
C LEU A 37 21.88 -7.13 -17.49
N ASP A 38 21.38 -7.92 -18.44
CA ASP A 38 21.66 -7.76 -19.86
C ASP A 38 21.14 -6.41 -20.36
N ALA A 39 19.92 -6.02 -19.96
CA ALA A 39 19.39 -4.70 -20.31
C ALA A 39 20.24 -3.55 -19.75
N LEU A 40 20.78 -3.68 -18.53
CA LEU A 40 21.71 -2.70 -17.97
C LEU A 40 23.03 -2.66 -18.76
N HIS A 41 23.54 -3.82 -19.18
CA HIS A 41 24.73 -3.92 -20.02
C HIS A 41 24.52 -3.24 -21.38
N ASP A 42 23.33 -3.40 -21.97
CA ASP A 42 22.90 -2.78 -23.23
C ASP A 42 22.58 -1.28 -23.09
N GLY A 43 22.78 -0.69 -21.90
CA GLY A 43 22.68 0.74 -21.66
C GLY A 43 21.31 1.25 -21.20
N VAL A 44 20.37 0.37 -20.85
CA VAL A 44 19.12 0.80 -20.21
C VAL A 44 19.42 1.39 -18.84
N HIS A 45 18.85 2.56 -18.53
CA HIS A 45 19.05 3.20 -17.23
C HIS A 45 18.46 2.37 -16.09
N ALA A 46 19.23 2.19 -15.00
CA ALA A 46 18.79 1.47 -13.81
C ALA A 46 17.50 2.02 -13.20
N GLU A 47 17.33 3.35 -13.17
CA GLU A 47 16.09 3.99 -12.70
C GLU A 47 14.88 3.57 -13.56
N SER A 48 15.06 3.43 -14.88
CA SER A 48 13.99 2.96 -15.78
C SER A 48 13.70 1.47 -15.63
N VAL A 49 14.69 0.63 -15.35
CA VAL A 49 14.44 -0.77 -15.00
C VAL A 49 13.57 -0.87 -13.74
N LEU A 50 13.90 -0.10 -12.70
CA LEU A 50 13.13 -0.13 -11.46
C LEU A 50 11.69 0.37 -11.68
N LEU A 51 11.54 1.54 -12.31
CA LEU A 51 10.26 2.26 -12.34
C LEU A 51 9.37 1.92 -13.54
N ASP A 52 9.95 1.60 -14.69
CA ASP A 52 9.21 1.37 -15.93
C ASP A 52 9.10 -0.13 -16.27
N VAL A 53 9.78 -1.01 -15.51
CA VAL A 53 9.73 -2.48 -15.69
C VAL A 53 9.30 -3.18 -14.41
N VAL A 54 10.07 -3.11 -13.31
CA VAL A 54 9.76 -3.85 -12.07
C VAL A 54 8.44 -3.38 -11.45
N VAL A 55 8.22 -2.07 -11.30
CA VAL A 55 6.96 -1.53 -10.74
C VAL A 55 5.73 -1.97 -11.56
N PRO A 56 5.70 -1.84 -12.90
CA PRO A 56 4.59 -2.35 -13.70
C PRO A 56 4.37 -3.87 -13.61
N VAL A 57 5.44 -4.69 -13.57
CA VAL A 57 5.32 -6.14 -13.38
C VAL A 57 4.69 -6.44 -12.02
N GLN A 58 5.16 -5.78 -10.95
CA GLN A 58 4.59 -5.94 -9.62
C GLN A 58 3.12 -5.53 -9.55
N GLY A 59 2.75 -4.42 -10.21
CA GLY A 59 1.36 -4.00 -10.31
C GLY A 59 0.48 -5.04 -11.03
N ARG A 60 1.01 -5.66 -12.09
CA ARG A 60 0.33 -6.76 -12.79
C ARG A 60 0.17 -7.99 -11.90
N ILE A 61 1.20 -8.40 -11.15
CA ILE A 61 1.12 -9.49 -10.17
C ILE A 61 -0.06 -9.25 -9.20
N GLY A 62 -0.15 -8.05 -8.62
CA GLY A 62 -1.24 -7.70 -7.72
C GLY A 62 -2.63 -7.77 -8.35
N MET A 63 -2.79 -7.30 -9.60
CA MET A 63 -4.06 -7.37 -10.33
C MET A 63 -4.47 -8.82 -10.65
N GLU A 64 -3.52 -9.66 -11.03
CA GLU A 64 -3.76 -11.07 -11.39
C GLU A 64 -4.12 -11.89 -10.14
N TRP A 65 -3.49 -11.58 -9.01
CA TRP A 65 -3.84 -12.16 -7.71
C TRP A 65 -5.25 -11.75 -7.26
N ALA A 66 -5.56 -10.45 -7.32
CA ALA A 66 -6.88 -9.93 -6.93
C ALA A 66 -8.00 -10.53 -7.81
N ALA A 67 -7.71 -10.76 -9.09
CA ALA A 67 -8.63 -11.39 -10.03
C ALA A 67 -8.66 -12.93 -9.94
N ASN A 68 -8.02 -13.53 -8.93
CA ASN A 68 -7.98 -14.97 -8.69
C ASN A 68 -7.39 -15.79 -9.86
N ARG A 69 -6.50 -15.18 -10.66
CA ARG A 69 -5.80 -15.84 -11.78
C ARG A 69 -4.45 -16.44 -11.38
N ILE A 70 -3.86 -15.93 -10.30
CA ILE A 70 -2.70 -16.53 -9.61
C ILE A 70 -3.00 -16.69 -8.13
N THR A 71 -2.39 -17.71 -7.53
CA THR A 71 -2.50 -18.02 -6.09
C THR A 71 -1.66 -17.05 -5.24
N VAL A 72 -1.94 -17.01 -3.93
CA VAL A 72 -1.11 -16.29 -2.95
C VAL A 72 0.35 -16.78 -2.98
N ALA A 73 0.57 -18.09 -3.13
CA ALA A 73 1.93 -18.64 -3.21
C ALA A 73 2.69 -18.15 -4.44
N GLN A 74 2.02 -18.04 -5.59
CA GLN A 74 2.61 -17.50 -6.83
C GLN A 74 2.88 -16.00 -6.71
N GLU A 75 1.97 -15.24 -6.12
CA GLU A 75 2.20 -13.82 -5.81
C GLU A 75 3.46 -13.64 -4.95
N HIS A 76 3.56 -14.37 -3.84
CA HIS A 76 4.71 -14.30 -2.94
C HIS A 76 6.02 -14.69 -3.62
N ALA A 77 6.01 -15.78 -4.42
CA ALA A 77 7.20 -16.20 -5.16
C ALA A 77 7.63 -15.13 -6.17
N ALA A 78 6.70 -14.59 -6.95
CA ALA A 78 6.98 -13.55 -7.95
C ALA A 78 7.49 -12.26 -7.30
N THR A 79 6.89 -11.83 -6.19
CA THR A 79 7.33 -10.67 -5.40
C THR A 79 8.73 -10.88 -4.82
N ALA A 80 9.05 -12.09 -4.32
CA ALA A 80 10.37 -12.42 -3.83
C ALA A 80 11.45 -12.45 -4.93
N ILE A 81 11.10 -12.84 -6.16
CA ILE A 81 12.00 -12.74 -7.31
C ILE A 81 12.22 -11.27 -7.68
N ASN A 82 11.16 -10.47 -7.79
CA ASN A 82 11.26 -9.03 -8.06
C ASN A 82 12.14 -8.32 -7.03
N ASP A 83 12.02 -8.66 -5.75
CA ASP A 83 12.85 -8.11 -4.68
C ASP A 83 14.35 -8.41 -4.89
N ARG A 84 14.70 -9.62 -5.35
CA ARG A 84 16.08 -9.99 -5.70
C ARG A 84 16.56 -9.32 -6.98
N VAL A 85 15.69 -9.17 -7.98
CA VAL A 85 15.96 -8.39 -9.19
C VAL A 85 16.31 -6.95 -8.84
N VAL A 86 15.54 -6.29 -7.97
CA VAL A 86 15.88 -4.96 -7.44
C VAL A 86 17.27 -4.97 -6.82
N GLY A 87 17.59 -5.95 -5.97
CA GLY A 87 18.93 -6.09 -5.38
C GLY A 87 20.06 -6.38 -6.39
N ALA A 88 19.77 -6.97 -7.56
CA ALA A 88 20.74 -7.12 -8.64
C ALA A 88 20.99 -5.78 -9.35
N VAL A 89 19.93 -5.00 -9.60
CA VAL A 89 20.05 -3.63 -10.15
C VAL A 89 20.92 -2.76 -9.25
N SER A 90 20.71 -2.78 -7.93
CA SER A 90 21.52 -2.01 -6.97
C SER A 90 23.02 -2.33 -7.04
N ARG A 91 23.37 -3.60 -7.29
CA ARG A 91 24.75 -4.09 -7.31
C ARG A 91 25.46 -3.92 -8.65
N SER A 92 24.75 -3.53 -9.71
CA SER A 92 25.31 -3.31 -11.06
C SER A 92 26.35 -2.19 -11.16
N GLY A 93 26.53 -1.40 -10.09
CA GLY A 93 27.53 -0.32 -10.03
C GLY A 93 27.02 1.04 -10.49
N ALA A 94 25.79 1.13 -11.00
CA ALA A 94 25.17 2.38 -11.48
C ALA A 94 25.20 3.52 -10.44
N ALA A 95 24.97 3.22 -9.17
CA ALA A 95 24.99 4.22 -8.09
C ALA A 95 26.41 4.68 -7.70
N ARG A 96 27.45 3.90 -8.00
CA ARG A 96 28.83 4.18 -7.57
C ARG A 96 29.46 5.34 -8.35
N ALA A 97 28.95 5.61 -9.55
CA ALA A 97 29.38 6.74 -10.38
C ALA A 97 28.91 8.11 -9.84
N VAL A 98 27.81 8.17 -9.08
CA VAL A 98 27.16 9.42 -8.67
C VAL A 98 27.68 9.96 -7.32
N ARG A 99 28.18 9.08 -6.43
CA ARG A 99 28.62 9.47 -5.07
C ARG A 99 29.95 10.24 -4.98
N ALA A 100 30.60 10.55 -6.11
CA ALA A 100 31.86 11.28 -6.13
C ALA A 100 31.71 12.79 -5.84
N SER A 101 30.48 13.32 -5.77
CA SER A 101 30.21 14.75 -5.61
C SER A 101 29.55 15.09 -4.25
N GLY A 102 30.36 15.26 -3.20
CA GLY A 102 29.99 16.01 -2.00
C GLY A 102 28.96 15.38 -1.04
N ALA A 103 28.89 15.93 0.18
CA ALA A 103 28.06 15.41 1.28
C ALA A 103 26.56 15.71 1.08
N SER A 104 25.88 14.85 0.32
CA SER A 104 24.41 14.85 0.24
C SER A 104 23.81 14.47 1.61
N GLY A 105 22.70 15.13 1.99
CA GLY A 105 21.96 14.84 3.21
C GLY A 105 21.55 13.38 3.33
N ARG A 106 21.42 12.90 4.56
CA ARG A 106 21.01 11.52 4.88
C ARG A 106 19.49 11.42 4.92
N VAL A 107 18.91 10.50 4.17
CA VAL A 107 17.46 10.25 4.16
C VAL A 107 17.19 8.85 4.73
N THR A 108 16.26 8.75 5.67
CA THR A 108 15.77 7.45 6.16
C THR A 108 14.54 7.05 5.35
N VAL A 109 14.45 5.81 4.88
CA VAL A 109 13.28 5.27 4.19
C VAL A 109 12.76 4.08 5.00
N ALA A 110 11.49 4.11 5.39
CA ALA A 110 10.90 3.08 6.25
C ALA A 110 9.42 2.86 5.91
N CYS A 111 8.98 1.61 6.05
CA CYS A 111 7.55 1.33 6.16
C CYS A 111 7.08 1.62 7.59
N VAL A 112 5.89 2.20 7.71
CA VAL A 112 5.28 2.49 9.02
C VAL A 112 5.00 1.20 9.80
N ASP A 113 4.73 1.34 11.10
CA ASP A 113 4.40 0.19 11.94
C ASP A 113 3.17 -0.57 11.40
N GLY A 114 3.25 -1.89 11.45
CA GLY A 114 2.32 -2.86 10.87
C GLY A 114 2.35 -2.98 9.34
N GLU A 115 3.18 -2.22 8.62
CA GLU A 115 3.22 -2.27 7.15
C GLU A 115 4.31 -3.22 6.63
N TRP A 116 3.88 -4.30 5.97
CA TRP A 116 4.75 -5.36 5.46
C TRP A 116 5.09 -5.22 3.97
N HIS A 117 4.40 -4.36 3.22
CA HIS A 117 4.64 -4.16 1.79
C HIS A 117 5.91 -3.31 1.57
N ALA A 118 7.07 -3.94 1.71
CA ALA A 118 8.37 -3.28 1.74
C ALA A 118 8.92 -2.89 0.36
N LEU A 119 8.45 -3.55 -0.71
CA LEU A 119 9.00 -3.40 -2.06
C LEU A 119 8.90 -1.96 -2.61
N PRO A 120 7.77 -1.22 -2.47
CA PRO A 120 7.72 0.19 -2.87
C PRO A 120 8.75 1.06 -2.15
N ALA A 121 8.92 0.87 -0.83
CA ALA A 121 9.91 1.59 -0.04
C ALA A 121 11.34 1.23 -0.44
N ARG A 122 11.60 -0.04 -0.76
CA ARG A 122 12.90 -0.50 -1.29
C ARG A 122 13.21 0.16 -2.63
N ILE A 123 12.27 0.16 -3.57
CA ILE A 123 12.44 0.79 -4.88
C ILE A 123 12.73 2.29 -4.73
N LEU A 124 12.00 2.99 -3.84
CA LEU A 124 12.32 4.38 -3.51
C LEU A 124 13.76 4.54 -3.01
N ALA A 125 14.19 3.69 -2.06
CA ALA A 125 15.54 3.75 -1.53
C ALA A 125 16.62 3.59 -2.61
N GLU A 126 16.39 2.69 -3.58
CA GLU A 126 17.30 2.51 -4.71
C GLU A 126 17.30 3.70 -5.66
N VAL A 127 16.14 4.27 -5.98
CA VAL A 127 16.06 5.49 -6.82
C VAL A 127 16.77 6.67 -6.16
N LEU A 128 16.57 6.87 -4.86
CA LEU A 128 17.27 7.91 -4.10
C LEU A 128 18.79 7.67 -4.11
N THR A 129 19.22 6.42 -3.97
CA THR A 129 20.63 6.04 -4.02
C THR A 129 21.24 6.27 -5.42
N LEU A 130 20.52 5.93 -6.49
CA LEU A 130 20.90 6.22 -7.87
C LEU A 130 21.04 7.72 -8.14
N ARG A 131 20.24 8.55 -7.47
CA ARG A 131 20.31 10.02 -7.53
C ARG A 131 21.33 10.62 -6.55
N GLY A 132 22.17 9.79 -5.93
CA GLY A 132 23.31 10.24 -5.11
C GLY A 132 22.96 10.60 -3.67
N LEU A 133 21.73 10.35 -3.21
CA LEU A 133 21.39 10.54 -1.79
C LEU A 133 21.98 9.43 -0.93
N ARG A 134 22.32 9.77 0.32
CA ARG A 134 22.72 8.78 1.32
C ARG A 134 21.47 8.23 2.00
N VAL A 135 21.09 7.01 1.67
CA VAL A 135 19.84 6.39 2.16
C VAL A 135 20.11 5.38 3.26
N ASP A 136 19.36 5.47 4.36
CA ASP A 136 19.18 4.39 5.33
C ASP A 136 17.82 3.74 5.09
N TYR A 137 17.79 2.57 4.46
CA TYR A 137 16.57 1.79 4.27
C TYR A 137 16.36 0.84 5.46
N LEU A 138 15.26 1.02 6.18
CA LEU A 138 14.98 0.27 7.41
C LEU A 138 14.04 -0.93 7.21
N GLY A 139 13.48 -1.10 6.02
CA GLY A 139 12.62 -2.23 5.70
C GLY A 139 11.15 -2.06 6.09
N ALA A 140 10.47 -3.19 6.21
CA ALA A 140 9.07 -3.32 6.62
C ALA A 140 8.89 -3.15 8.14
N GLN A 141 7.66 -2.82 8.54
CA GLN A 141 7.13 -2.90 9.90
C GLN A 141 8.05 -2.25 10.95
N VAL A 142 8.46 -0.99 10.72
CA VAL A 142 9.39 -0.31 11.62
C VAL A 142 8.63 0.34 12.77
N PRO A 143 8.78 -0.12 14.03
CA PRO A 143 8.08 0.49 15.16
C PRO A 143 8.51 1.94 15.36
N THR A 144 7.57 2.84 15.61
CA THR A 144 7.82 4.29 15.70
C THR A 144 8.93 4.62 16.70
N ALA A 145 8.95 4.01 17.88
CA ALA A 145 9.99 4.26 18.88
C ALA A 145 11.41 3.94 18.38
N HIS A 146 11.56 2.86 17.59
CA HIS A 146 12.85 2.47 17.02
C HIS A 146 13.25 3.36 15.84
N LEU A 147 12.27 3.81 15.04
CA LEU A 147 12.50 4.82 14.01
C LEU A 147 13.06 6.11 14.63
N ILE A 148 12.42 6.64 15.68
CA ILE A 148 12.88 7.84 16.38
C ILE A 148 14.29 7.68 16.93
N ALA A 149 14.60 6.54 17.57
CA ALA A 149 15.95 6.25 18.04
C ALA A 149 16.98 6.23 16.88
N HIS A 150 16.61 5.72 15.71
CA HIS A 150 17.47 5.74 14.52
C HIS A 150 17.70 7.15 13.98
N LEU A 151 16.66 7.97 13.87
CA LEU A 151 16.76 9.35 13.39
C LEU A 151 17.71 10.18 14.27
N HIS A 152 17.60 10.05 15.60
CA HIS A 152 18.52 10.71 16.54
C HIS A 152 19.97 10.26 16.38
N ARG A 153 20.23 8.95 16.23
CA ARG A 153 21.60 8.42 16.09
C ARG A 153 22.26 8.81 14.77
N THR A 154 21.48 8.92 13.70
CA THR A 154 22.03 9.07 12.35
C THR A 154 22.03 10.50 11.83
N GLY A 155 21.29 11.41 12.46
CA GLY A 155 21.17 12.79 12.01
C GLY A 155 20.52 12.89 10.63
N ALA A 156 19.47 12.07 10.40
CA ALA A 156 18.76 12.08 9.13
C ALA A 156 18.12 13.46 8.87
N THR A 157 18.35 13.98 7.66
CA THR A 157 17.83 15.28 7.20
C THR A 157 16.37 15.22 6.79
N ALA A 158 15.86 14.03 6.49
CA ALA A 158 14.45 13.75 6.22
C ALA A 158 14.15 12.27 6.44
N VAL A 159 12.87 11.95 6.64
CA VAL A 159 12.35 10.58 6.63
C VAL A 159 11.28 10.44 5.56
N ALA A 160 11.38 9.40 4.74
CA ALA A 160 10.35 8.98 3.80
C ALA A 160 9.59 7.78 4.39
N LEU A 161 8.31 7.99 4.70
CA LEU A 161 7.43 6.97 5.26
C LEU A 161 6.54 6.36 4.19
N SER A 162 6.55 5.04 4.10
CA SER A 162 5.75 4.27 3.16
C SER A 162 4.60 3.54 3.85
N ALA A 163 3.40 3.63 3.27
CA ALA A 163 2.23 2.84 3.63
C ALA A 163 1.44 2.45 2.37
N SER A 164 1.05 1.17 2.28
CA SER A 164 0.30 0.60 1.15
C SER A 164 -1.15 0.30 1.52
N LEU A 165 -1.40 -0.16 2.75
CA LEU A 165 -2.76 -0.42 3.23
C LEU A 165 -3.33 0.79 3.98
N ALA A 166 -4.54 1.24 3.62
CA ALA A 166 -5.21 2.36 4.28
C ALA A 166 -5.37 2.13 5.80
N THR A 167 -5.54 0.88 6.25
CA THR A 167 -5.59 0.52 7.67
C THR A 167 -4.32 0.88 8.47
N ARG A 168 -3.23 1.26 7.78
CA ARG A 168 -1.99 1.75 8.40
C ARG A 168 -1.98 3.26 8.62
N LEU A 169 -2.98 4.01 8.17
CA LEU A 169 -3.03 5.47 8.35
C LEU A 169 -2.91 5.92 9.82
N PRO A 170 -3.52 5.26 10.83
CA PRO A 170 -3.30 5.64 12.23
C PRO A 170 -1.85 5.45 12.70
N ALA A 171 -1.20 4.36 12.26
CA ALA A 171 0.22 4.12 12.55
C ALA A 171 1.12 5.13 11.81
N ALA A 172 0.77 5.46 10.57
CA ALA A 172 1.44 6.50 9.80
C ALA A 172 1.33 7.86 10.47
N HIS A 173 0.15 8.24 10.97
CA HIS A 173 -0.06 9.49 11.70
C HIS A 173 0.85 9.55 12.93
N THR A 174 0.85 8.48 13.74
CA THR A 174 1.73 8.36 14.92
C THR A 174 3.20 8.54 14.55
N ALA A 175 3.64 7.92 13.46
CA ALA A 175 5.02 8.04 12.97
C ALA A 175 5.34 9.44 12.44
N ILE A 176 4.42 10.07 11.68
CA ILE A 176 4.55 11.44 11.16
C ILE A 176 4.76 12.41 12.33
N THR A 177 3.83 12.42 13.28
CA THR A 177 3.86 13.31 14.44
C THR A 177 5.13 13.11 15.26
N ALA A 178 5.54 11.87 15.50
CA ALA A 178 6.74 11.55 16.28
C ALA A 178 8.03 12.03 15.57
N CYS A 179 8.15 11.84 14.26
CA CYS A 179 9.33 12.29 13.50
C CYS A 179 9.41 13.81 13.46
N GLN A 180 8.27 14.50 13.31
CA GLN A 180 8.23 15.96 13.33
C GLN A 180 8.58 16.53 14.71
N ALA A 181 8.24 15.82 15.79
CA ALA A 181 8.63 16.19 17.15
C ALA A 181 10.16 16.11 17.37
N THR A 182 10.90 15.30 16.60
CA THR A 182 12.37 15.31 16.61
C THR A 182 12.98 16.37 15.70
N GLY A 183 12.13 17.17 15.03
CA GLY A 183 12.55 18.13 14.00
C GLY A 183 12.99 17.48 12.69
N THR A 184 12.68 16.19 12.48
CA THR A 184 12.95 15.50 11.21
C THR A 184 11.73 15.59 10.31
N PRO A 185 11.84 16.22 9.14
CA PRO A 185 10.68 16.40 8.29
C PRO A 185 10.30 15.12 7.55
N VAL A 186 9.01 14.98 7.28
CA VAL A 186 8.39 13.74 6.81
C VAL A 186 7.86 13.88 5.39
N LEU A 187 8.37 13.03 4.50
CA LEU A 187 7.79 12.77 3.18
C LEU A 187 6.94 11.50 3.25
N ALA A 188 5.64 11.61 3.03
CA ALA A 188 4.75 10.46 2.96
C ALA A 188 4.60 9.93 1.52
N GLY A 189 4.43 8.63 1.36
CA GLY A 189 4.17 8.02 0.06
C GLY A 189 3.57 6.61 0.16
N GLY A 190 3.08 6.11 -0.96
CA GLY A 190 2.39 4.82 -1.04
C GLY A 190 0.87 4.94 -1.11
N ALA A 191 0.23 3.85 -1.54
CA ALA A 191 -1.18 3.82 -1.92
C ALA A 191 -2.14 4.13 -0.76
N ALA A 192 -1.72 3.87 0.49
CA ALA A 192 -2.55 4.13 1.67
C ALA A 192 -2.96 5.60 1.80
N PHE A 193 -2.14 6.54 1.30
CA PHE A 193 -2.37 7.97 1.46
C PHE A 193 -3.42 8.56 0.50
N GLY A 194 -4.08 7.70 -0.29
CA GLY A 194 -5.19 8.06 -1.16
C GLY A 194 -4.76 8.80 -2.42
N ALA A 195 -5.72 9.00 -3.32
CA ALA A 195 -5.53 9.80 -4.53
C ALA A 195 -5.02 11.20 -4.15
N ASP A 196 -4.05 11.68 -4.92
CA ASP A 196 -3.40 12.99 -4.76
C ASP A 196 -2.79 13.23 -3.37
N GLY A 197 -2.60 12.20 -2.53
CA GLY A 197 -2.02 12.32 -1.18
C GLY A 197 -2.93 12.99 -0.16
N ARG A 198 -4.25 12.91 -0.34
CA ARG A 198 -5.23 13.56 0.55
C ARG A 198 -5.03 13.20 2.03
N TYR A 199 -4.72 11.94 2.34
CA TYR A 199 -4.52 11.53 3.73
C TYR A 199 -3.15 11.94 4.25
N ALA A 200 -2.12 12.05 3.41
CA ALA A 200 -0.83 12.57 3.86
C ALA A 200 -0.97 14.03 4.36
N ARG A 201 -1.75 14.85 3.64
CA ARG A 201 -2.08 16.22 4.06
C ARG A 201 -2.95 16.25 5.31
N LEU A 202 -3.97 15.40 5.37
CA LEU A 202 -4.86 15.28 6.53
C LEU A 202 -4.08 14.95 7.81
N LEU A 203 -3.09 14.06 7.72
CA LEU A 203 -2.26 13.61 8.84
C LEU A 203 -1.03 14.50 9.09
N GLY A 204 -0.97 15.69 8.49
CA GLY A 204 0.06 16.68 8.78
C GLY A 204 1.47 16.39 8.23
N ALA A 205 1.63 15.47 7.27
CA ALA A 205 2.94 15.22 6.64
C ALA A 205 3.50 16.49 5.97
N ASP A 206 4.81 16.72 6.06
CA ASP A 206 5.43 17.93 5.48
C ASP A 206 5.40 17.94 3.95
N ALA A 207 5.43 16.75 3.35
CA ALA A 207 5.25 16.58 1.91
C ALA A 207 4.65 15.20 1.58
N TRP A 208 4.12 15.08 0.36
CA TRP A 208 3.69 13.81 -0.22
C TRP A 208 4.24 13.67 -1.64
N ALA A 209 4.61 12.44 -2.02
CA ALA A 209 5.01 12.11 -3.38
C ALA A 209 4.18 10.96 -3.96
N PRO A 210 3.68 11.07 -5.20
CA PRO A 210 2.98 9.98 -5.89
C PRO A 210 3.90 8.84 -6.32
N ASP A 211 5.18 9.14 -6.55
CA ASP A 211 6.15 8.20 -7.11
C ASP A 211 7.59 8.53 -6.66
N ALA A 212 8.53 7.64 -6.97
CA ALA A 212 9.93 7.77 -6.56
C ALA A 212 10.68 8.94 -7.24
N ARG A 213 10.32 9.32 -8.47
CA ARG A 213 10.95 10.45 -9.18
C ARG A 213 10.55 11.76 -8.51
N SER A 214 9.27 11.89 -8.20
CA SER A 214 8.68 13.03 -7.49
C SER A 214 9.24 13.13 -6.07
N ALA A 215 9.36 12.01 -5.35
CA ALA A 215 9.97 11.95 -4.02
C ALA A 215 11.42 12.44 -4.03
N ALA A 216 12.22 11.97 -4.98
CA ALA A 216 13.60 12.38 -5.12
C ALA A 216 13.74 13.87 -5.47
N ALA A 217 12.84 14.41 -6.31
CA ALA A 217 12.84 15.84 -6.64
C ALA A 217 12.53 16.71 -5.42
N LEU A 218 11.54 16.33 -4.60
CA LEU A 218 11.19 17.05 -3.37
C LEU A 218 12.33 17.04 -2.34
N LEU A 219 12.99 15.89 -2.17
CA LEU A 219 14.13 15.75 -1.26
C LEU A 219 15.34 16.57 -1.75
N ALA A 220 15.62 16.57 -3.06
CA ALA A 220 16.70 17.35 -3.64
C ALA A 220 16.48 18.87 -3.54
N ALA A 221 15.23 19.32 -3.59
CA ALA A 221 14.88 20.73 -3.44
C ALA A 221 15.02 21.27 -2.01
N GLY A 222 15.25 20.41 -1.01
CA GLY A 222 15.28 20.82 0.41
C GLY A 222 13.94 21.36 0.92
N SER A 223 12.84 21.08 0.19
CA SER A 223 11.52 21.68 0.39
C SER A 223 10.78 21.19 1.64
N THR A 224 11.44 20.41 2.50
CA THR A 224 10.83 19.81 3.69
C THR A 224 11.16 20.58 4.97
N SER A 225 11.82 21.75 4.89
CA SER A 225 12.18 22.53 6.07
C SER A 225 10.98 23.23 6.69
N ARG A 226 10.49 22.72 7.82
CA ARG A 226 9.47 23.37 8.65
C ARG A 226 9.91 23.39 10.11
N THR A 227 9.54 24.47 10.82
CA THR A 227 9.76 24.58 12.26
C THR A 227 9.10 23.40 12.97
N PRO A 228 9.80 22.70 13.89
CA PRO A 228 9.21 21.61 14.65
C PRO A 228 7.92 22.08 15.32
N ARG A 229 6.83 21.32 15.13
CA ARG A 229 5.58 21.51 15.87
C ARG A 229 5.31 20.26 16.68
N ALA A 230 5.46 20.35 17.99
CA ALA A 230 4.87 19.36 18.87
C ALA A 230 3.34 19.51 18.79
N HIS A 231 2.67 18.46 18.32
CA HIS A 231 1.22 18.35 18.26
C HIS A 231 0.86 16.88 18.50
N GLN A 232 -0.39 16.60 18.82
CA GLN A 232 -0.93 15.26 19.00
C GLN A 232 -1.90 14.92 17.86
N PRO A 233 -2.16 13.63 17.58
CA PRO A 233 -3.12 13.25 16.54
C PRO A 233 -4.51 13.89 16.66
N ILE A 234 -4.96 14.21 17.88
CA ILE A 234 -6.25 14.88 18.12
C ILE A 234 -6.24 16.35 17.69
N ASP A 235 -5.07 16.99 17.60
CA ASP A 235 -4.94 18.37 17.13
C ASP A 235 -5.20 18.45 15.62
N ASP A 236 -4.83 17.41 14.85
CA ASP A 236 -5.13 17.31 13.42
C ASP A 236 -6.52 16.75 13.15
N LEU A 237 -7.01 15.87 14.03
CA LEU A 237 -8.26 15.12 13.88
C LEU A 237 -9.15 15.28 15.14
N PRO A 238 -9.80 16.44 15.33
CA PRO A 238 -10.53 16.74 16.57
C PRO A 238 -11.74 15.83 16.80
N HIS A 239 -12.32 15.26 15.75
CA HIS A 239 -13.43 14.30 15.86
C HIS A 239 -13.04 13.03 16.62
N LEU A 240 -11.75 12.66 16.70
CA LEU A 240 -11.30 11.52 17.51
C LEU A 240 -11.65 11.64 19.01
N GLY A 241 -12.01 12.84 19.47
CA GLY A 241 -12.50 13.09 20.82
C GLY A 241 -13.83 12.38 21.16
N ASP A 242 -14.61 11.96 20.16
CA ASP A 242 -15.83 11.16 20.35
C ASP A 242 -15.56 9.72 20.81
N GLN A 243 -14.30 9.28 20.70
CA GLN A 243 -13.82 7.93 21.00
C GLN A 243 -14.44 6.79 20.17
N GLU A 244 -15.25 7.07 19.14
CA GLU A 244 -15.88 6.02 18.32
C GLU A 244 -14.82 5.12 17.66
N TYR A 245 -13.79 5.74 17.05
CA TYR A 245 -12.64 5.00 16.51
C TYR A 245 -12.00 4.07 17.54
N THR A 246 -11.71 4.61 18.73
CA THR A 246 -11.02 3.86 19.80
C THR A 246 -11.87 2.68 20.28
N LEU A 247 -13.18 2.89 20.42
CA LEU A 247 -14.11 1.87 20.88
C LEU A 247 -14.34 0.79 19.82
N VAL A 248 -14.44 1.14 18.53
CA VAL A 248 -14.53 0.16 17.43
C VAL A 248 -13.26 -0.70 17.36
N VAL A 249 -12.07 -0.10 17.45
CA VAL A 249 -10.80 -0.86 17.45
C VAL A 249 -10.73 -1.81 18.64
N ARG A 250 -11.09 -1.36 19.85
CA ARG A 250 -11.07 -2.20 21.06
C ARG A 250 -12.09 -3.33 21.02
N SER A 251 -13.24 -3.10 20.40
CA SER A 251 -14.33 -4.08 20.29
C SER A 251 -14.21 -4.99 19.07
N LYS A 252 -13.14 -4.90 18.27
CA LYS A 252 -12.97 -5.65 17.02
C LYS A 252 -13.28 -7.15 17.15
N ALA A 253 -12.69 -7.83 18.13
CA ALA A 253 -12.89 -9.27 18.32
C ALA A 253 -14.35 -9.61 18.66
N GLN A 254 -15.02 -8.77 19.44
CA GLN A 254 -16.44 -8.92 19.77
C GLN A 254 -17.31 -8.68 18.53
N LEU A 255 -17.02 -7.64 17.75
CA LEU A 255 -17.75 -7.31 16.52
C LEU A 255 -17.64 -8.43 15.49
N VAL A 256 -16.43 -8.96 15.27
CA VAL A 256 -16.21 -10.10 14.37
C VAL A 256 -17.05 -11.30 14.83
N LYS A 257 -17.00 -11.63 16.13
CA LYS A 257 -17.80 -12.73 16.69
C LYS A 257 -19.30 -12.52 16.50
N ALA A 258 -19.81 -11.32 16.77
CA ALA A 258 -21.23 -10.99 16.60
C ALA A 258 -21.69 -11.16 15.15
N VAL A 259 -20.88 -10.69 14.19
CA VAL A 259 -21.15 -10.87 12.77
C VAL A 259 -21.17 -12.34 12.38
N LEU A 260 -20.22 -13.16 12.81
CA LEU A 260 -20.21 -14.59 12.48
C LEU A 260 -21.47 -15.30 12.99
N VAL A 261 -21.91 -14.99 14.22
CA VAL A 261 -23.17 -15.53 14.78
C VAL A 261 -24.38 -15.03 13.99
N GLY A 262 -24.44 -13.73 13.67
CA GLY A 262 -25.54 -13.16 12.90
C GLY A 262 -25.61 -13.67 11.46
N LEU A 263 -24.48 -14.02 10.84
CA LEU A 263 -24.43 -14.63 9.51
C LEU A 263 -25.05 -16.03 9.51
N ASP A 264 -24.84 -16.84 10.55
CA ASP A 264 -25.52 -18.14 10.68
C ASP A 264 -27.04 -17.97 10.72
N GLU A 265 -27.56 -16.87 11.27
CA GLU A 265 -29.00 -16.61 11.33
C GLU A 265 -29.57 -16.06 10.01
N ARG A 266 -28.83 -15.17 9.34
CA ARG A 266 -29.32 -14.34 8.21
C ARG A 266 -28.91 -14.88 6.83
N PHE A 267 -27.90 -15.73 6.76
CA PHE A 267 -27.39 -16.30 5.51
C PHE A 267 -27.40 -17.83 5.59
N PRO A 268 -28.44 -18.52 5.06
CA PRO A 268 -28.59 -19.97 5.20
C PRO A 268 -27.36 -20.78 4.76
N GLY A 269 -26.62 -20.30 3.75
CA GLY A 269 -25.40 -20.95 3.28
C GLY A 269 -24.21 -20.91 4.26
N ALA A 270 -24.22 -20.00 5.24
CA ALA A 270 -23.15 -19.89 6.25
C ALA A 270 -23.18 -21.03 7.27
N ARG A 271 -24.37 -21.59 7.52
CA ARG A 271 -24.55 -22.70 8.49
C ARG A 271 -23.75 -23.94 8.11
N ASP A 272 -23.60 -24.18 6.82
CA ASP A 272 -22.90 -25.33 6.26
C ASP A 272 -21.41 -25.07 6.02
N TYR A 273 -20.87 -23.92 6.47
CA TYR A 273 -19.45 -23.62 6.31
C TYR A 273 -18.57 -24.60 7.10
N THR A 274 -17.54 -25.09 6.43
CA THR A 274 -16.41 -25.76 7.07
C THR A 274 -15.67 -24.80 8.01
N GLU A 275 -14.89 -25.34 8.96
CA GLU A 275 -14.05 -24.54 9.87
C GLU A 275 -13.16 -23.56 9.11
N SER A 276 -12.47 -24.04 8.06
CA SER A 276 -11.64 -23.20 7.19
C SER A 276 -12.41 -22.08 6.47
N GLN A 277 -13.69 -22.28 6.15
CA GLN A 277 -14.53 -21.23 5.56
C GLN A 277 -14.96 -20.21 6.62
N ARG A 278 -15.24 -20.65 7.86
CA ARG A 278 -15.55 -19.76 8.97
C ARG A 278 -14.34 -18.90 9.34
N ASP A 279 -13.14 -19.48 9.39
CA ASP A 279 -11.90 -18.74 9.68
C ASP A 279 -11.64 -17.66 8.64
N ARG A 280 -11.76 -17.99 7.34
CA ARG A 280 -11.64 -17.02 6.25
C ARG A 280 -12.71 -15.92 6.32
N THR A 281 -13.94 -16.29 6.66
CA THR A 281 -15.02 -15.30 6.86
C THR A 281 -14.71 -14.38 8.04
N ALA A 282 -14.15 -14.92 9.12
CA ALA A 282 -13.73 -14.13 10.28
C ALA A 282 -12.64 -13.12 9.91
N GLU A 283 -11.66 -13.54 9.10
CA GLU A 283 -10.61 -12.66 8.56
C GLU A 283 -11.19 -11.55 7.67
N ASP A 284 -12.11 -11.87 6.77
CA ASP A 284 -12.78 -10.88 5.91
C ASP A 284 -13.57 -9.86 6.75
N VAL A 285 -14.33 -10.32 7.75
CA VAL A 285 -15.05 -9.44 8.68
C VAL A 285 -14.08 -8.59 9.51
N ALA A 286 -12.96 -9.16 9.94
CA ALA A 286 -11.93 -8.41 10.66
C ALA A 286 -11.37 -7.28 9.80
N HIS A 287 -11.16 -7.50 8.50
CA HIS A 287 -10.78 -6.45 7.56
C HIS A 287 -11.88 -5.39 7.40
N ILE A 288 -13.16 -5.78 7.31
CA ILE A 288 -14.28 -4.83 7.26
C ILE A 288 -14.26 -3.92 8.49
N VAL A 289 -14.05 -4.47 9.69
CA VAL A 289 -13.97 -3.68 10.92
C VAL A 289 -12.73 -2.77 10.93
N ASP A 290 -11.58 -3.23 10.45
CA ASP A 290 -10.37 -2.39 10.34
C ASP A 290 -10.59 -1.21 9.38
N PHE A 291 -11.28 -1.44 8.25
CA PHE A 291 -11.58 -0.40 7.28
C PHE A 291 -12.66 0.58 7.77
N LEU A 292 -13.64 0.10 8.55
CA LEU A 292 -14.58 0.99 9.25
C LEU A 292 -13.84 1.86 10.27
N ALA A 293 -12.94 1.26 11.06
CA ALA A 293 -12.14 1.98 12.04
C ALA A 293 -11.30 3.07 11.38
N VAL A 294 -10.59 2.80 10.29
CA VAL A 294 -9.80 3.86 9.64
C VAL A 294 -10.68 4.92 8.97
N ALA A 295 -11.86 4.58 8.45
CA ALA A 295 -12.80 5.58 7.95
C ALA A 295 -13.31 6.51 9.06
N LEU A 296 -13.54 5.97 10.28
CA LEU A 296 -13.80 6.78 11.47
C LEU A 296 -12.56 7.61 11.87
N TYR A 297 -11.36 7.07 11.68
CA TYR A 297 -10.13 7.78 11.98
C TYR A 297 -9.96 9.01 11.08
N THR A 298 -10.18 8.85 9.78
CA THR A 298 -10.02 9.93 8.78
C THR A 298 -11.28 10.76 8.56
N ASP A 299 -12.40 10.40 9.21
CA ASP A 299 -13.75 10.93 8.95
C ASP A 299 -14.15 10.88 7.47
N ASP A 300 -13.82 9.78 6.80
CA ASP A 300 -14.01 9.63 5.35
C ASP A 300 -14.83 8.38 5.00
N PRO A 301 -16.14 8.53 4.70
CA PRO A 301 -16.96 7.41 4.25
C PRO A 301 -16.58 6.86 2.87
N GLU A 302 -15.91 7.65 2.01
CA GLU A 302 -15.47 7.16 0.71
C GLU A 302 -14.37 6.10 0.85
N LEU A 303 -13.53 6.20 1.90
CA LEU A 303 -12.52 5.19 2.21
C LEU A 303 -13.18 3.83 2.43
N PHE A 304 -14.17 3.78 3.32
CA PHE A 304 -14.85 2.53 3.67
C PHE A 304 -15.65 1.97 2.49
N THR A 305 -16.40 2.83 1.79
CA THR A 305 -17.21 2.39 0.64
C THR A 305 -16.35 1.89 -0.52
N GLY A 306 -15.23 2.56 -0.84
CA GLY A 306 -14.30 2.10 -1.86
C GLY A 306 -13.67 0.74 -1.52
N PHE A 307 -13.36 0.50 -0.24
CA PHE A 307 -12.90 -0.82 0.21
C PHE A 307 -13.95 -1.92 -0.01
N LEU A 308 -15.23 -1.66 0.31
CA LEU A 308 -16.29 -2.65 0.10
C LEU A 308 -16.57 -2.89 -1.39
N GLU A 309 -16.51 -1.88 -2.23
CA GLU A 309 -16.63 -2.03 -3.69
C GLU A 309 -15.51 -2.92 -4.25
N TRP A 310 -14.28 -2.68 -3.83
CA TRP A 310 -13.13 -3.53 -4.17
C TRP A 310 -13.29 -4.96 -3.66
N THR A 311 -13.69 -5.13 -2.40
CA THR A 311 -13.95 -6.44 -1.78
C THR A 311 -15.04 -7.20 -2.54
N GLY A 312 -16.14 -6.52 -2.89
CA GLY A 312 -17.21 -7.08 -3.71
C GLY A 312 -16.74 -7.54 -5.09
N GLY A 313 -15.81 -6.80 -5.71
CA GLY A 313 -15.13 -7.19 -6.94
C GLY A 313 -14.30 -8.48 -6.79
N ILE A 314 -13.52 -8.59 -5.71
CA ILE A 314 -12.72 -9.80 -5.39
C ILE A 314 -13.63 -11.00 -5.14
N LEU A 315 -14.67 -10.81 -4.32
CA LEU A 315 -15.65 -11.86 -4.04
C LEU A 315 -16.31 -12.35 -5.32
N SER A 316 -16.71 -11.43 -6.20
CA SER A 316 -17.32 -11.76 -7.49
C SER A 316 -16.37 -12.56 -8.40
N ALA A 317 -15.09 -12.18 -8.45
CA ALA A 317 -14.07 -12.93 -9.19
C ALA A 317 -13.84 -14.35 -8.63
N ARG A 318 -14.21 -14.58 -7.37
CA ARG A 318 -14.15 -15.86 -6.67
C ARG A 318 -15.50 -16.61 -6.64
N GLY A 319 -16.51 -16.11 -7.37
CA GLY A 319 -17.84 -16.73 -7.46
C GLY A 319 -18.76 -16.47 -6.26
N VAL A 320 -18.41 -15.52 -5.38
CA VAL A 320 -19.24 -15.09 -4.25
C VAL A 320 -19.95 -13.77 -4.61
N PRO A 321 -21.29 -13.70 -4.55
CA PRO A 321 -22.01 -12.47 -4.90
C PRO A 321 -21.64 -11.31 -3.98
N ALA A 322 -21.37 -10.12 -4.51
CA ALA A 322 -21.04 -8.93 -3.70
C ALA A 322 -22.11 -8.58 -2.65
N LEU A 323 -23.38 -8.93 -2.91
CA LEU A 323 -24.48 -8.78 -1.95
C LEU A 323 -24.29 -9.60 -0.66
N SER A 324 -23.36 -10.57 -0.63
CA SER A 324 -23.02 -11.32 0.59
C SER A 324 -22.42 -10.46 1.69
N LEU A 325 -21.96 -9.24 1.37
CA LEU A 325 -21.45 -8.29 2.36
C LEU A 325 -22.57 -7.64 3.18
N VAL A 326 -23.79 -7.52 2.62
CA VAL A 326 -24.89 -6.75 3.24
C VAL A 326 -25.26 -7.28 4.64
N PRO A 327 -25.46 -8.59 4.87
CA PRO A 327 -25.81 -9.10 6.19
C PRO A 327 -24.75 -8.79 7.26
N ALA A 328 -23.46 -8.79 6.90
CA ALA A 328 -22.39 -8.42 7.82
C ALA A 328 -22.46 -6.93 8.22
N LEU A 329 -22.77 -6.04 7.26
CA LEU A 329 -22.94 -4.62 7.53
C LEU A 329 -24.17 -4.33 8.41
N GLU A 330 -25.26 -5.08 8.22
CA GLU A 330 -26.47 -4.95 9.05
C GLU A 330 -26.19 -5.33 10.51
N VAL A 331 -25.51 -6.45 10.75
CA VAL A 331 -25.13 -6.88 12.11
C VAL A 331 -24.20 -5.85 12.75
N LEU A 332 -23.19 -5.34 12.03
CA LEU A 332 -22.35 -4.26 12.53
C LEU A 332 -23.15 -3.00 12.88
N GLY A 333 -24.16 -2.66 12.08
CA GLY A 333 -25.03 -1.51 12.33
C GLY A 333 -25.85 -1.65 13.61
N GLU A 334 -26.30 -2.87 13.93
CA GLU A 334 -27.01 -3.16 15.17
C GLU A 334 -26.10 -3.12 16.40
N GLU A 335 -24.91 -3.74 16.30
CA GLU A 335 -23.91 -3.73 17.37
C GLU A 335 -23.36 -2.33 17.64
N LEU A 336 -23.33 -1.47 16.61
CA LEU A 336 -22.78 -0.12 16.70
C LEU A 336 -23.85 0.99 16.73
N ARG A 337 -25.11 0.67 17.06
CA ARG A 337 -26.25 1.60 17.02
C ARG A 337 -26.07 2.87 17.88
N ASP A 338 -25.27 2.79 18.94
CA ASP A 338 -25.00 3.90 19.87
C ASP A 338 -23.80 4.77 19.39
N PHE A 339 -23.21 4.43 18.24
CA PHE A 339 -22.09 5.14 17.61
C PHE A 339 -22.57 5.82 16.32
N PRO A 340 -22.98 7.11 16.38
CA PRO A 340 -23.62 7.80 15.26
C PRO A 340 -22.75 7.89 14.00
N ARG A 341 -21.44 8.10 14.11
CA ARG A 341 -20.56 8.15 12.93
C ARG A 341 -20.36 6.76 12.35
N ALA A 342 -20.12 5.74 13.18
CA ALA A 342 -19.98 4.36 12.71
C ALA A 342 -21.24 3.91 11.96
N THR A 343 -22.42 4.17 12.54
CA THR A 343 -23.71 3.92 11.91
C THR A 343 -23.87 4.73 10.61
N HIS A 344 -23.37 5.96 10.56
CA HIS A 344 -23.35 6.75 9.33
C HIS A 344 -22.52 6.13 8.21
N HIS A 345 -21.27 5.75 8.49
CA HIS A 345 -20.40 5.08 7.52
C HIS A 345 -21.02 3.78 7.00
N LEU A 346 -21.57 2.95 7.91
CA LEU A 346 -22.24 1.69 7.55
C LEU A 346 -23.46 1.91 6.64
N ARG A 347 -24.30 2.90 6.94
CA ARG A 347 -25.48 3.23 6.11
C ARG A 347 -25.10 3.72 4.72
N VAL A 348 -24.10 4.60 4.61
CA VAL A 348 -23.59 5.08 3.31
C VAL A 348 -23.04 3.90 2.49
N ALA A 349 -22.35 2.99 3.15
CA ALA A 349 -21.77 1.81 2.51
C ALA A 349 -22.83 0.80 2.05
N ALA A 350 -23.86 0.54 2.86
CA ALA A 350 -24.98 -0.32 2.50
C ALA A 350 -25.76 0.23 1.30
N ALA A 351 -26.00 1.55 1.27
CA ALA A 351 -26.70 2.21 0.15
C ALA A 351 -25.97 2.06 -1.19
N ARG A 352 -24.62 2.08 -1.19
CA ARG A 352 -23.81 1.85 -2.39
C ARG A 352 -23.71 0.37 -2.76
N SER A 353 -23.61 -0.51 -1.77
CA SER A 353 -23.50 -1.97 -1.99
C SER A 353 -24.80 -2.60 -2.51
N GLY A 354 -25.96 -1.98 -2.25
CA GLY A 354 -27.26 -2.40 -2.77
C GLY A 354 -27.59 -1.88 -4.19
N ALA A 355 -26.74 -1.03 -4.78
CA ALA A 355 -26.90 -0.57 -6.16
C ALA A 355 -26.19 -1.54 -7.14
N PRO A 356 -26.70 -1.76 -8.36
CA PRO A 356 -26.00 -2.59 -9.34
C PRO A 356 -24.60 -2.02 -9.61
N LEU A 357 -23.57 -2.85 -9.38
CA LEU A 357 -22.16 -2.49 -9.58
C LEU A 357 -21.96 -1.98 -11.01
N ARG A 358 -21.54 -0.72 -11.16
CA ARG A 358 -21.00 -0.24 -12.44
C ARG A 358 -19.65 -0.94 -12.66
N PRO A 359 -19.33 -1.38 -13.89
CA PRO A 359 -18.03 -1.98 -14.16
C PRO A 359 -16.93 -0.98 -13.80
N HIS A 360 -16.03 -1.39 -12.91
CA HIS A 360 -14.85 -0.62 -12.55
C HIS A 360 -13.92 -0.58 -13.77
N THR A 361 -13.95 0.50 -14.54
CA THR A 361 -12.82 0.87 -15.38
C THR A 361 -11.69 1.29 -14.45
N PRO A 362 -10.51 0.62 -14.44
CA PRO A 362 -9.35 1.17 -13.77
C PRO A 362 -9.10 2.56 -14.38
N SER A 363 -8.81 3.54 -13.54
CA SER A 363 -8.50 4.90 -13.96
C SER A 363 -7.15 4.89 -14.70
N GLY A 364 -7.19 4.48 -15.97
CA GLY A 364 -6.08 4.58 -16.88
C GLY A 364 -6.03 5.99 -17.43
N LYS A 365 -5.31 6.88 -16.73
CA LYS A 365 -4.75 8.10 -17.32
C LYS A 365 -3.45 8.49 -16.63
N HIS A 366 -2.37 7.82 -17.04
CA HIS A 366 -1.06 8.46 -17.19
C HIS A 366 -0.47 7.97 -18.50
N ALA A 367 -0.47 8.87 -19.48
CA ALA A 367 0.52 8.89 -20.55
C ALA A 367 1.76 9.61 -20.02
#